data_AF-A0A2D8EVK9-F1
#
_entry.id   AF-A0A2D8EVK9-F1
#
_cell.length_a   1.000
_cell.length_b   1.000
_cell.length_c   1.000
_cell.angle_alpha   90.00
_cell.angle_beta   90.00
_cell.angle_gamma   90.00
#
_symmetry.space_group_name_H-M   'P 1'
#
loop_
_entity.id
_entity.type
_entity.pdbx_description
1 polymer ?
#
loop_
_entity_poly.entity_id
_entity_poly.type
_entity_poly.pdbx_seq_one_letter_code
_entity_poly.pdbx_strand_id
1 'polypeptide(L)'
;MSDIPPMDVTEDDLAISAQEEQDARDAVEIIRDTLRQYGLEDLTSEAYNMLIDGSSTEAVVLRLRESESFQERFKGMQMRTDNKLPGISPAEYISLERSYRQTMAAAGIPEGFYDSPDDLAAFIGNDVSQNEMAQRVAMAAAAVQSVDPNLKTQLRDLYGIGTENDGELTAYFLDPDRGVNMIEQRLQMEAAGLSSAAMGTLGGGFERDTAERLADLGVQRREVTERLQGDRGLTQQLLGEEQAVTTSELAAAEFGLDSDAIADVARLRQQRQQRGRRQMGSLVTGGGAAGLGRAT
;
A
#
# COMPACT_ATOMS: atom_id res chain seq x y z
N MET A 1 76.57 -23.07 11.86
CA MET A 1 75.62 -21.99 12.20
C MET A 1 76.15 -20.73 11.56
N SER A 2 75.64 -20.39 10.37
CA SER A 2 75.70 -19.05 9.79
C SER A 2 74.28 -18.75 9.37
N ASP A 3 73.69 -17.77 10.05
CA ASP A 3 72.36 -17.22 9.81
C ASP A 3 72.23 -16.75 8.37
N ILE A 4 71.15 -17.18 7.71
CA ILE A 4 70.62 -16.53 6.52
C ILE A 4 69.75 -15.39 7.06
N PRO A 5 70.02 -14.11 6.74
CA PRO A 5 69.19 -13.01 7.20
C PRO A 5 67.77 -13.17 6.63
N PRO A 6 66.73 -12.81 7.39
CA PRO A 6 65.36 -12.85 6.89
C PRO A 6 65.24 -11.92 5.68
N MET A 7 64.57 -12.39 4.63
CA MET A 7 64.19 -11.59 3.46
C MET A 7 63.43 -10.36 3.96
N ASP A 8 64.05 -9.19 3.82
CA ASP A 8 63.48 -7.89 4.11
C ASP A 8 62.40 -7.62 3.05
N VAL A 9 61.14 -7.74 3.45
CA VAL A 9 60.01 -7.29 2.63
C VAL A 9 60.19 -5.79 2.52
N THR A 10 60.54 -5.30 1.33
CA THR A 10 60.94 -3.89 1.19
C THR A 10 59.78 -2.98 1.57
N GLU A 11 60.07 -1.81 2.18
CA GLU A 11 59.03 -0.81 2.51
C GLU A 11 58.18 -0.45 1.28
N ASP A 12 58.74 -0.57 0.08
CA ASP A 12 58.05 -0.41 -1.20
C ASP A 12 56.99 -1.51 -1.45
N ASP A 13 57.24 -2.78 -1.13
CA ASP A 13 56.26 -3.88 -1.27
C ASP A 13 55.10 -3.74 -0.27
N LEU A 14 55.38 -3.22 0.93
CA LEU A 14 54.35 -2.93 1.94
C LEU A 14 53.51 -1.70 1.57
N ALA A 15 54.12 -0.69 0.93
CA ALA A 15 53.41 0.48 0.43
C ALA A 15 52.52 0.14 -0.78
N ILE A 16 52.99 -0.71 -1.70
CA ILE A 16 52.21 -1.19 -2.85
C ILE A 16 51.02 -2.02 -2.38
N SER A 17 51.22 -2.97 -1.46
CA SER A 17 50.12 -3.80 -0.93
C SER A 17 49.09 -2.99 -0.12
N ALA A 18 49.52 -1.99 0.66
CA ALA A 18 48.60 -1.10 1.36
C ALA A 18 47.77 -0.22 0.41
N GLN A 19 48.37 0.19 -0.71
CA GLN A 19 47.69 0.98 -1.74
C GLN A 19 46.69 0.13 -2.54
N GLU A 20 47.05 -1.10 -2.90
CA GLU A 20 46.15 -2.06 -3.53
C GLU A 20 44.95 -2.40 -2.62
N GLU A 21 45.16 -2.55 -1.30
CA GLU A 21 44.07 -2.75 -0.34
C GLU A 21 43.15 -1.53 -0.22
N GLN A 22 43.70 -0.32 -0.29
CA GLN A 22 42.92 0.91 -0.26
C GLN A 22 42.09 1.08 -1.54
N ASP A 23 42.71 0.87 -2.70
CA ASP A 23 42.05 0.94 -4.01
C ASP A 23 40.92 -0.11 -4.11
N ALA A 24 41.13 -1.31 -3.56
CA ALA A 24 40.08 -2.34 -3.47
C ALA A 24 38.91 -1.92 -2.59
N ARG A 25 39.17 -1.26 -1.44
CA ARG A 25 38.09 -0.74 -0.55
C ARG A 25 37.27 0.35 -1.24
N ASP A 26 37.94 1.28 -1.91
CA ASP A 26 37.30 2.38 -2.63
C ASP A 26 36.47 1.85 -3.82
N ALA A 27 37.00 0.88 -4.57
CA ALA A 27 36.27 0.21 -5.65
C ALA A 27 35.02 -0.53 -5.15
N VAL A 28 35.11 -1.19 -4.00
CA VAL A 28 33.97 -1.87 -3.36
C VAL A 28 32.89 -0.88 -2.95
N GLU A 29 33.25 0.29 -2.43
CA GLU A 29 32.29 1.33 -2.06
C GLU A 29 31.56 1.87 -3.28
N ILE A 30 32.29 2.18 -4.36
CA ILE A 30 31.70 2.65 -5.63
C ILE A 30 30.75 1.62 -6.22
N ILE A 31 31.12 0.34 -6.23
CA ILE A 31 30.28 -0.74 -6.77
C ILE A 31 29.04 -0.93 -5.91
N ARG A 32 29.17 -0.91 -4.58
CA ARG A 32 28.03 -0.98 -3.66
C ARG A 32 27.05 0.16 -3.91
N ASP A 33 27.54 1.39 -4.00
CA ASP A 33 26.69 2.57 -4.23
C ASP A 33 26.01 2.52 -5.59
N THR A 34 26.71 2.04 -6.62
CA THR A 34 26.15 1.87 -7.97
C THR A 34 25.06 0.81 -7.97
N LEU A 35 25.31 -0.36 -7.37
CA LEU A 35 24.33 -1.44 -7.26
C LEU A 35 23.10 -1.00 -6.48
N ARG A 36 23.29 -0.25 -5.38
CA ARG A 36 22.21 0.34 -4.62
C ARG A 36 21.39 1.32 -5.46
N GLN A 37 22.03 2.19 -6.24
CA GLN A 37 21.31 3.10 -7.13
C GLN A 37 20.44 2.35 -8.14
N TYR A 38 20.84 1.15 -8.53
CA TYR A 38 20.13 0.30 -9.48
C TYR A 38 19.12 -0.65 -8.84
N GLY A 39 19.06 -0.73 -7.50
CA GLY A 39 18.21 -1.69 -6.79
C GLY A 39 18.71 -3.13 -6.89
N LEU A 40 20.03 -3.30 -6.88
CA LEU A 40 20.76 -4.57 -6.99
C LEU A 40 21.67 -4.80 -5.78
N GLU A 41 21.25 -4.34 -4.60
CA GLU A 41 22.03 -4.44 -3.36
C GLU A 41 22.40 -5.90 -3.01
N ASP A 42 21.57 -6.85 -3.41
CA ASP A 42 21.79 -8.29 -3.23
C ASP A 42 23.07 -8.79 -3.93
N LEU A 43 23.45 -8.17 -5.04
CA LEU A 43 24.67 -8.49 -5.79
C LEU A 43 25.96 -7.95 -5.14
N THR A 44 25.86 -7.14 -4.09
CA THR A 44 27.02 -6.51 -3.44
C THR A 44 28.04 -7.53 -2.92
N SER A 45 27.57 -8.60 -2.28
CA SER A 45 28.44 -9.64 -1.73
C SER A 45 29.17 -10.44 -2.82
N GLU A 46 28.48 -10.73 -3.93
CA GLU A 46 29.10 -11.42 -5.08
C GLU A 46 30.16 -10.53 -5.72
N ALA A 47 29.85 -9.25 -5.95
CA ALA A 47 30.78 -8.28 -6.50
C ALA A 47 32.03 -8.12 -5.62
N TYR A 48 31.84 -8.07 -4.30
CA TYR A 48 32.93 -8.00 -3.32
C TYR A 48 33.88 -9.20 -3.39
N ASN A 49 33.33 -10.42 -3.41
CA ASN A 49 34.13 -11.63 -3.49
C ASN A 49 34.95 -11.67 -4.78
N MET A 50 34.36 -11.28 -5.91
CA MET A 50 35.09 -11.24 -7.18
C MET A 50 36.26 -10.27 -7.18
N LEU A 51 36.14 -9.10 -6.53
CA LEU A 51 37.22 -8.13 -6.42
C LEU A 51 38.36 -8.65 -5.54
N ILE A 52 38.03 -9.29 -4.41
CA ILE A 52 39.04 -9.92 -3.53
C ILE A 52 39.74 -11.08 -4.22
N ASP A 53 39.02 -11.84 -5.05
CA ASP A 53 39.57 -12.92 -5.85
C ASP A 53 40.43 -12.41 -7.04
N GLY A 54 40.65 -11.10 -7.14
CA GLY A 54 41.53 -10.47 -8.13
C GLY A 54 40.86 -10.20 -9.48
N SER A 55 39.53 -10.24 -9.55
CA SER A 55 38.82 -9.84 -10.78
C SER A 55 38.91 -8.33 -10.99
N SER A 56 39.23 -7.91 -12.21
CA SER A 56 39.11 -6.51 -12.62
C SER A 56 37.66 -6.02 -12.50
N THR A 57 37.47 -4.74 -12.22
CA THR A 57 36.15 -4.08 -12.16
C THR A 57 35.29 -4.35 -13.40
N GLU A 58 35.88 -4.38 -14.60
CA GLU A 58 35.16 -4.67 -15.85
C GLU A 58 34.60 -6.09 -15.90
N ALA A 59 35.39 -7.07 -15.46
CA ALA A 59 34.98 -8.48 -15.38
C ALA A 59 33.88 -8.68 -14.34
N VAL A 60 33.97 -7.98 -13.20
CA VAL A 60 32.91 -7.94 -12.19
C VAL A 60 31.62 -7.42 -12.80
N VAL A 61 31.64 -6.25 -13.44
CA VAL A 61 30.46 -5.65 -14.08
C VAL A 61 29.87 -6.56 -15.15
N LEU A 62 30.68 -7.22 -15.98
CA LEU A 62 30.20 -8.15 -16.99
C LEU A 62 29.48 -9.35 -16.35
N ARG A 63 30.06 -9.97 -15.32
CA ARG A 63 29.44 -11.10 -14.62
C ARG A 63 28.16 -10.70 -13.91
N LEU A 64 28.14 -9.54 -13.26
CA LEU A 64 26.93 -9.04 -12.61
C LEU A 64 25.78 -8.84 -13.60
N ARG A 65 26.05 -8.45 -14.85
CA ARG A 65 25.01 -8.33 -15.89
C ARG A 65 24.43 -9.67 -16.33
N GLU A 66 25.19 -10.75 -16.17
CA GLU A 66 24.74 -12.11 -16.46
C GLU A 66 23.92 -12.72 -15.32
N SER A 67 23.88 -12.08 -14.15
CA SER A 67 23.13 -12.56 -12.99
C SER A 67 21.62 -12.48 -13.21
N GLU A 68 20.89 -13.40 -12.55
CA GLU A 68 19.42 -13.44 -12.60
C GLU A 68 18.82 -12.14 -12.03
N SER A 69 19.35 -11.63 -10.92
CA SER A 69 18.88 -10.38 -10.30
C SER A 69 19.01 -9.18 -11.26
N PHE A 70 20.12 -9.09 -12.01
CA PHE A 70 20.29 -8.03 -13.00
C PHE A 70 19.32 -8.19 -14.17
N GLN A 71 19.17 -9.41 -14.70
CA GLN A 71 18.27 -9.68 -15.81
C GLN A 71 16.81 -9.39 -15.44
N GLU A 72 16.39 -9.73 -14.22
CA GLU A 72 15.04 -9.43 -13.75
C GLU A 72 14.83 -7.91 -13.57
N ARG A 73 15.78 -7.22 -12.92
CA ARG A 73 15.71 -5.77 -12.69
C ARG A 73 15.61 -4.97 -13.99
N PHE A 74 16.32 -5.42 -15.02
CA PHE A 74 16.43 -4.75 -16.32
C PHE A 74 15.84 -5.58 -17.46
N LYS A 75 14.79 -6.37 -17.20
CA LYS A 75 14.22 -7.28 -18.21
C LYS A 75 13.77 -6.60 -19.50
N GLY A 76 13.37 -5.32 -19.43
CA GLY A 76 13.08 -4.54 -20.63
C GLY A 76 14.29 -4.39 -21.57
N MET A 77 15.53 -4.43 -21.08
CA MET A 77 16.73 -4.46 -21.93
C MET A 77 16.84 -5.76 -22.76
N GLN A 78 16.49 -6.90 -22.15
CA GLN A 78 16.42 -8.16 -22.88
C GLN A 78 15.30 -8.12 -23.93
N MET A 79 14.11 -7.63 -23.55
CA MET A 79 13.00 -7.44 -24.49
C MET A 79 13.39 -6.56 -25.68
N ARG A 80 14.14 -5.47 -25.47
CA ARG A 80 14.67 -4.65 -26.57
C ARG A 80 15.59 -5.45 -27.50
N THR A 81 16.47 -6.26 -26.93
CA THR A 81 17.39 -7.13 -27.69
C THR A 81 16.60 -8.13 -28.53
N ASP A 82 15.60 -8.80 -27.95
CA ASP A 82 14.74 -9.76 -28.63
C ASP A 82 13.93 -9.10 -29.76
N ASN A 83 13.49 -7.86 -29.52
CA ASN A 83 12.79 -7.01 -30.49
C ASN A 83 13.71 -6.35 -31.52
N LYS A 84 15.03 -6.62 -31.49
CA LYS A 84 16.05 -6.03 -32.39
C LYS A 84 16.09 -4.50 -32.34
N LEU A 85 15.77 -3.93 -31.18
CA LEU A 85 15.85 -2.50 -30.90
C LEU A 85 17.27 -2.13 -30.42
N PRO A 86 17.68 -0.86 -30.55
CA PRO A 86 18.93 -0.39 -29.98
C PRO A 86 18.99 -0.66 -28.47
N GLY A 87 20.10 -1.22 -28.03
CA GLY A 87 20.38 -1.40 -26.60
C GLY A 87 20.50 -0.06 -25.87
N ILE A 88 20.18 -0.07 -24.58
CA ILE A 88 20.27 1.10 -23.70
C ILE A 88 21.12 0.76 -22.48
N SER A 89 21.59 1.78 -21.78
CA SER A 89 22.29 1.62 -20.51
C SER A 89 21.31 1.47 -19.32
N PRO A 90 21.75 0.88 -18.19
CA PRO A 90 20.96 0.87 -16.95
C PRO A 90 20.53 2.26 -16.47
N ALA A 91 21.40 3.26 -16.66
CA ALA A 91 21.10 4.64 -16.29
C ALA A 91 19.96 5.23 -17.15
N GLU A 92 19.98 4.99 -18.46
CA GLU A 92 18.88 5.37 -19.36
C GLU A 92 17.58 4.64 -19.01
N TYR A 93 17.66 3.35 -18.68
CA TYR A 93 16.51 2.55 -18.25
C TYR A 93 15.82 3.17 -17.02
N ILE A 94 16.57 3.47 -15.97
CA ILE A 94 16.05 4.10 -14.74
C ILE A 94 15.52 5.51 -15.02
N SER A 95 16.14 6.24 -15.95
CA SER A 95 15.66 7.55 -16.39
C SER A 95 14.27 7.45 -17.04
N LEU A 96 14.06 6.46 -17.91
CA LEU A 96 12.77 6.18 -18.55
C LEU A 96 11.71 5.78 -17.52
N GLU A 97 12.02 4.86 -16.60
CA GLU A 97 11.11 4.46 -15.52
C GLU A 97 10.63 5.68 -14.72
N ARG A 98 11.56 6.55 -14.33
CA ARG A 98 11.26 7.76 -13.58
C ARG A 98 10.38 8.71 -14.39
N SER A 99 10.68 8.89 -15.67
CA SER A 99 9.91 9.75 -16.58
C SER A 99 8.47 9.27 -16.73
N TYR A 100 8.25 7.96 -16.89
CA TYR A 100 6.90 7.39 -16.97
C TYR A 100 6.12 7.60 -15.67
N ARG A 101 6.72 7.28 -14.52
CA ARG A 101 6.08 7.51 -13.21
C ARG A 101 5.72 8.98 -13.01
N GLN A 102 6.64 9.88 -13.33
CA GLN A 102 6.40 11.33 -13.22
C GLN A 102 5.28 11.80 -14.14
N THR A 103 5.22 11.27 -15.37
CA THR A 103 4.16 11.60 -16.33
C THR A 103 2.79 11.16 -15.83
N MET A 104 2.68 9.94 -15.32
CA MET A 104 1.43 9.41 -14.76
C MET A 104 1.02 10.18 -13.50
N ALA A 105 1.95 10.37 -12.56
CA ALA A 105 1.69 11.12 -11.33
C ALA A 105 1.28 12.57 -11.60
N ALA A 106 1.87 13.24 -12.59
CA ALA A 106 1.49 14.59 -12.98
C ALA A 106 0.05 14.69 -13.53
N ALA A 107 -0.49 13.60 -14.06
CA ALA A 107 -1.88 13.50 -14.49
C ALA A 107 -2.84 13.04 -13.39
N GLY A 108 -2.35 12.85 -12.16
CA GLY A 108 -3.14 12.36 -11.03
C GLY A 108 -3.49 10.87 -11.12
N ILE A 109 -2.91 10.14 -12.07
CA ILE A 109 -3.14 8.70 -12.21
C ILE A 109 -2.68 8.00 -10.91
N PRO A 110 -3.52 7.14 -10.31
CA PRO A 110 -3.19 6.49 -9.04
C PRO A 110 -1.94 5.60 -9.10
N GLU A 111 -1.24 5.49 -7.97
CA GLU A 111 -0.17 4.49 -7.79
C GLU A 111 -0.75 3.06 -7.98
N GLY A 112 0.04 2.17 -8.56
CA GLY A 112 -0.40 0.83 -8.96
C GLY A 112 -0.91 0.74 -10.41
N PHE A 113 -1.16 1.88 -11.08
CA PHE A 113 -1.56 1.91 -12.47
C PHE A 113 -0.35 2.11 -13.40
N TYR A 114 0.01 1.07 -14.15
CA TYR A 114 1.14 1.07 -15.10
C TYR A 114 2.50 1.47 -14.54
N ASP A 115 2.69 1.31 -13.23
CA ASP A 115 3.90 1.70 -12.52
C ASP A 115 4.60 0.48 -11.86
N SER A 116 4.18 -0.75 -12.17
CA SER A 116 4.94 -1.92 -11.73
C SER A 116 6.24 -2.07 -12.53
N PRO A 117 7.28 -2.74 -11.98
CA PRO A 117 8.50 -3.02 -12.75
C PRO A 117 8.23 -3.70 -14.09
N ASP A 118 7.21 -4.56 -14.16
CA ASP A 118 6.80 -5.29 -15.35
C ASP A 118 6.22 -4.38 -16.42
N ASP A 119 5.39 -3.41 -16.02
CA ASP A 119 4.81 -2.43 -16.92
C ASP A 119 5.89 -1.54 -17.55
N LEU A 120 6.78 -1.04 -16.71
CA LEU A 120 7.86 -0.16 -17.15
C LEU A 120 8.83 -0.92 -18.05
N ALA A 121 9.15 -2.18 -17.71
CA ALA A 121 9.93 -3.06 -18.56
C ALA A 121 9.25 -3.27 -19.92
N ALA A 122 7.92 -3.47 -19.95
CA ALA A 122 7.18 -3.62 -21.19
C ALA A 122 7.20 -2.34 -22.03
N PHE A 123 7.05 -1.16 -21.42
CA PHE A 123 7.16 0.12 -22.15
C PHE A 123 8.55 0.32 -22.76
N ILE A 124 9.60 0.07 -21.98
CA ILE A 124 10.99 0.19 -22.43
C ILE A 124 11.31 -0.86 -23.51
N GLY A 125 10.86 -2.10 -23.30
CA GLY A 125 11.02 -3.24 -24.20
C GLY A 125 10.38 -3.04 -25.57
N ASN A 126 9.30 -2.26 -25.62
CA ASN A 126 8.54 -1.96 -26.83
C ASN A 126 8.84 -0.57 -27.42
N ASP A 127 9.95 0.07 -27.01
CA ASP A 127 10.39 1.38 -27.51
C ASP A 127 9.39 2.53 -27.32
N VAL A 128 8.54 2.44 -26.29
CA VAL A 128 7.71 3.60 -25.91
C VAL A 128 8.65 4.73 -25.51
N SER A 129 8.46 5.92 -26.07
CA SER A 129 9.27 7.08 -25.72
C SER A 129 8.62 7.91 -24.61
N GLN A 130 9.39 8.76 -23.94
CA GLN A 130 8.87 9.71 -22.95
C GLN A 130 7.78 10.62 -23.56
N ASN A 131 8.00 11.10 -24.79
CA ASN A 131 7.04 11.94 -25.51
C ASN A 131 5.75 11.18 -25.86
N GLU A 132 5.89 9.92 -26.26
CA GLU A 132 4.72 9.09 -26.57
C GLU A 132 3.88 8.81 -25.32
N MET A 133 4.52 8.48 -24.20
CA MET A 133 3.83 8.32 -22.92
C MET A 133 3.09 9.61 -22.52
N ALA A 134 3.78 10.75 -22.59
CA ALA A 134 3.18 12.05 -22.30
C ALA A 134 1.99 12.37 -23.21
N GLN A 135 2.08 12.07 -24.51
CA GLN A 135 0.97 12.25 -25.45
C GLN A 135 -0.21 11.36 -25.12
N ARG A 136 0.01 10.07 -24.83
CA ARG A 136 -1.04 9.11 -24.47
C ARG A 136 -1.79 9.56 -23.22
N VAL A 137 -1.06 9.92 -22.17
CA VAL A 137 -1.62 10.42 -20.92
C VAL A 137 -2.36 11.75 -21.12
N ALA A 138 -1.79 12.68 -21.89
CA ALA A 138 -2.44 13.96 -22.19
C ALA A 138 -3.74 13.79 -22.99
N MET A 139 -3.78 12.85 -23.95
CA MET A 139 -5.01 12.53 -24.67
C MET A 139 -6.09 11.96 -23.76
N ALA A 140 -5.73 11.06 -22.84
CA ALA A 140 -6.66 10.53 -21.85
C ALA A 140 -7.18 11.65 -20.92
N ALA A 141 -6.30 12.52 -20.41
CA ALA A 141 -6.69 13.64 -19.57
C ALA A 141 -7.60 14.64 -20.29
N ALA A 142 -7.33 14.91 -21.58
CA ALA A 142 -8.19 15.75 -22.40
C ALA A 142 -9.57 15.10 -22.63
N ALA A 143 -9.62 13.78 -22.80
CA ALA A 143 -10.89 13.06 -22.90
C ALA A 143 -11.73 13.26 -21.63
N VAL A 144 -11.13 13.15 -20.44
CA VAL A 144 -11.80 13.41 -19.15
C VAL A 144 -12.40 14.81 -19.08
N GLN A 145 -11.73 15.84 -19.61
CA GLN A 145 -12.25 17.20 -19.63
C GLN A 145 -13.48 17.37 -20.54
N SER A 146 -13.61 16.51 -21.56
CA SER A 146 -14.73 16.54 -22.50
C SER A 146 -15.95 15.71 -22.07
N VAL A 147 -15.83 14.91 -21.01
CA VAL A 147 -16.92 14.05 -20.50
C VAL A 147 -18.06 14.90 -19.94
N ASP A 148 -19.30 14.53 -20.28
CA ASP A 148 -20.51 15.14 -19.72
C ASP A 148 -20.48 15.07 -18.18
N PRO A 149 -20.74 16.17 -17.45
CA PRO A 149 -20.71 16.17 -15.99
C PRO A 149 -21.65 15.14 -15.35
N ASN A 150 -22.82 14.89 -15.94
CA ASN A 150 -23.74 13.86 -15.44
C ASN A 150 -23.16 12.46 -15.66
N LEU A 151 -22.47 12.22 -16.78
CA LEU A 151 -21.78 10.95 -16.98
C LEU A 151 -20.65 10.77 -15.96
N LYS A 152 -19.86 11.81 -15.65
CA LYS A 152 -18.87 11.74 -14.56
C LYS A 152 -19.53 11.37 -13.22
N THR A 153 -20.66 12.00 -12.91
CA THR A 153 -21.43 11.68 -11.70
C THR A 153 -21.90 10.22 -11.72
N GLN A 154 -22.44 9.72 -12.83
CA GLN A 154 -22.87 8.32 -12.92
C GLN A 154 -21.71 7.33 -12.85
N LEU A 155 -20.56 7.63 -13.46
CA LEU A 155 -19.37 6.77 -13.35
C LEU A 155 -18.87 6.66 -11.91
N ARG A 156 -18.91 7.77 -11.18
CA ARG A 156 -18.57 7.79 -9.77
C ARG A 156 -19.59 7.02 -8.94
N ASP A 157 -20.88 7.30 -9.14
CA ASP A 157 -21.94 6.75 -8.29
C ASP A 157 -22.20 5.25 -8.55
N LEU A 158 -21.98 4.76 -9.78
CA LEU A 158 -22.24 3.36 -10.16
C LEU A 158 -21.00 2.47 -10.09
N TYR A 159 -19.81 3.02 -10.31
CA TYR A 159 -18.57 2.24 -10.45
C TYR A 159 -17.43 2.75 -9.57
N GLY A 160 -17.66 3.79 -8.75
CA GLY A 160 -16.63 4.40 -7.91
C GLY A 160 -15.50 5.07 -8.69
N ILE A 161 -15.67 5.32 -9.99
CA ILE A 161 -14.64 5.90 -10.85
C ILE A 161 -14.62 7.42 -10.69
N GLY A 162 -13.47 7.98 -10.32
CA GLY A 162 -13.32 9.42 -10.10
C GLY A 162 -13.75 9.86 -8.70
N THR A 163 -13.86 8.91 -7.76
CA THR A 163 -14.16 9.18 -6.35
C THR A 163 -12.97 9.84 -5.67
N GLU A 164 -11.75 9.41 -5.97
CA GLU A 164 -10.56 10.05 -5.40
C GLU A 164 -10.22 11.36 -6.10
N ASN A 165 -10.15 11.33 -7.43
CA ASN A 165 -9.81 12.48 -8.27
C ASN A 165 -10.05 12.17 -9.77
N ASP A 166 -9.97 13.19 -10.62
CA ASP A 166 -10.09 13.07 -12.10
C ASP A 166 -8.98 12.19 -12.74
N GLY A 167 -7.93 11.85 -12.00
CA GLY A 167 -6.89 10.92 -12.42
C GLY A 167 -7.33 9.46 -12.49
N GLU A 168 -8.31 9.03 -11.68
CA GLU A 168 -8.95 7.71 -11.85
C GLU A 168 -9.71 7.62 -13.17
N LEU A 169 -10.41 8.70 -13.55
CA LEU A 169 -11.03 8.80 -14.86
C LEU A 169 -9.94 8.77 -15.95
N THR A 170 -8.84 9.50 -15.76
CA THR A 170 -7.72 9.51 -16.72
C THR A 170 -7.14 8.11 -16.91
N ALA A 171 -6.95 7.35 -15.84
CA ALA A 171 -6.51 5.96 -15.86
C ALA A 171 -7.52 5.09 -16.63
N TYR A 172 -8.81 5.22 -16.34
CA TYR A 172 -9.88 4.52 -17.05
C TYR A 172 -9.90 4.82 -18.55
N PHE A 173 -9.71 6.07 -18.97
CA PHE A 173 -9.63 6.42 -20.39
C PHE A 173 -8.33 5.96 -21.06
N LEU A 174 -7.25 5.77 -20.29
CA LEU A 174 -5.99 5.26 -20.81
C LEU A 174 -6.06 3.75 -21.06
N ASP A 175 -6.64 3.01 -20.12
CA ASP A 175 -6.88 1.57 -20.19
C ASP A 175 -8.10 1.20 -19.32
N PRO A 176 -9.29 0.99 -19.94
CA PRO A 176 -10.52 0.73 -19.21
C PRO A 176 -10.46 -0.55 -18.36
N ASP A 177 -9.89 -1.63 -18.91
CA ASP A 177 -9.86 -2.93 -18.24
C ASP A 177 -8.99 -2.86 -16.99
N ARG A 178 -7.82 -2.23 -17.10
CA ARG A 178 -6.94 -2.05 -15.95
C ARG A 178 -7.48 -1.03 -14.95
N GLY A 179 -8.09 0.04 -15.45
CA GLY A 179 -8.67 1.09 -14.63
C GLY A 179 -9.78 0.55 -13.72
N VAL A 180 -10.72 -0.22 -14.28
CA VAL A 180 -11.81 -0.85 -13.51
C VAL A 180 -11.25 -1.80 -12.45
N ASN A 181 -10.35 -2.72 -12.83
CA ASN A 181 -9.78 -3.69 -11.90
C ASN A 181 -9.05 -3.02 -10.71
N MET A 182 -8.28 -1.96 -10.98
CA MET A 182 -7.59 -1.20 -9.93
C MET A 182 -8.58 -0.52 -8.98
N ILE A 183 -9.61 0.12 -9.53
CA ILE A 183 -10.63 0.83 -8.73
C ILE A 183 -11.41 -0.18 -7.87
N GLU A 184 -11.81 -1.32 -8.43
CA GLU A 184 -12.47 -2.39 -7.68
C GLU A 184 -11.61 -2.91 -6.51
N GLN A 185 -10.32 -3.17 -6.77
CA GLN A 185 -9.39 -3.62 -5.72
C GLN A 185 -9.25 -2.57 -4.61
N ARG A 186 -9.16 -1.28 -4.98
CA ARG A 186 -9.09 -0.17 -4.03
C ARG A 186 -10.34 -0.09 -3.15
N LEU A 187 -11.53 -0.12 -3.75
CA LEU A 187 -12.81 -0.07 -3.04
C LEU A 187 -12.96 -1.27 -2.08
N GLN A 188 -12.56 -2.47 -2.52
CA GLN A 188 -12.56 -3.67 -1.67
C GLN A 188 -11.60 -3.53 -0.48
N MET A 189 -10.40 -2.98 -0.70
CA MET A 189 -9.44 -2.70 0.38
C MET A 189 -9.96 -1.66 1.35
N GLU A 190 -10.64 -0.62 0.87
CA GLU A 190 -11.26 0.41 1.69
C GLU A 190 -12.36 -0.17 2.58
N ALA A 191 -13.30 -0.91 2.00
CA ALA A 191 -14.36 -1.63 2.72
C ALA A 191 -13.78 -2.61 3.76
N ALA A 192 -12.75 -3.39 3.40
CA ALA A 192 -12.06 -4.28 4.32
C ALA A 192 -11.38 -3.51 5.47
N GLY A 193 -10.80 -2.35 5.18
CA GLY A 193 -10.22 -1.45 6.17
C GLY A 193 -11.24 -0.94 7.19
N LEU A 194 -12.45 -0.59 6.74
CA LEU A 194 -13.55 -0.19 7.62
C LEU A 194 -14.01 -1.36 8.50
N SER A 195 -14.17 -2.55 7.91
CA SER A 195 -14.51 -3.77 8.65
C SER A 195 -13.44 -4.11 9.70
N SER A 196 -12.16 -3.94 9.38
CA SER A 196 -11.06 -4.12 10.33
C SER A 196 -11.11 -3.13 11.49
N ALA A 197 -11.44 -1.87 11.24
CA ALA A 197 -11.65 -0.86 12.29
C ALA A 197 -12.82 -1.25 13.21
N ALA A 198 -13.91 -1.79 12.64
CA ALA A 198 -15.02 -2.33 13.40
C ALA A 198 -14.61 -3.54 14.23
N MET A 199 -13.80 -4.46 13.70
CA MET A 199 -13.27 -5.60 14.47
C MET A 199 -12.47 -5.15 15.69
N GLY A 200 -11.56 -4.18 15.51
CA GLY A 200 -10.78 -3.61 16.62
C GLY A 200 -11.64 -2.85 17.64
N THR A 201 -12.80 -2.34 17.21
CA THR A 201 -13.70 -1.58 18.06
C THR A 201 -14.74 -2.46 18.76
N LEU A 202 -15.47 -3.28 18.04
CA LEU A 202 -16.63 -4.03 18.53
C LEU A 202 -16.35 -5.52 18.76
N GLY A 203 -15.19 -6.02 18.32
CA GLY A 203 -14.86 -7.46 18.35
C GLY A 203 -15.44 -8.26 17.18
N GLY A 204 -16.09 -7.61 16.22
CA GLY A 204 -16.62 -8.22 15.00
C GLY A 204 -16.55 -7.25 13.81
N GLY A 205 -16.41 -7.80 12.60
CA GLY A 205 -16.32 -7.02 11.36
C GLY A 205 -17.70 -6.72 10.77
N PHE A 206 -17.73 -5.90 9.73
CA PHE A 206 -18.93 -5.68 8.92
C PHE A 206 -19.12 -6.80 7.90
N GLU A 207 -20.38 -7.03 7.54
CA GLU A 207 -20.74 -7.72 6.31
C GLU A 207 -20.33 -6.88 5.10
N ARG A 208 -20.14 -7.55 3.95
CA ARG A 208 -19.64 -6.94 2.73
C ARG A 208 -20.47 -5.73 2.29
N ASP A 209 -21.78 -5.88 2.16
CA ASP A 209 -22.69 -4.81 1.70
C ASP A 209 -22.66 -3.60 2.63
N THR A 210 -22.59 -3.81 3.96
CA THR A 210 -22.48 -2.69 4.90
C THR A 210 -21.14 -1.97 4.75
N ALA A 211 -20.04 -2.72 4.61
CA ALA A 211 -18.71 -2.13 4.45
C ALA A 211 -18.57 -1.34 3.13
N GLU A 212 -19.12 -1.86 2.03
CA GLU A 212 -19.13 -1.20 0.72
C GLU A 212 -19.94 0.09 0.77
N ARG A 213 -21.16 0.08 1.32
CA ARG A 213 -21.98 1.30 1.45
C ARG A 213 -21.32 2.37 2.32
N LEU A 214 -20.60 1.97 3.38
CA LEU A 214 -19.84 2.91 4.20
C LEU A 214 -18.67 3.53 3.42
N ALA A 215 -17.98 2.73 2.60
CA ALA A 215 -16.94 3.22 1.70
C ALA A 215 -17.49 4.20 0.65
N ASP A 216 -18.65 3.89 0.05
CA ASP A 216 -19.33 4.76 -0.91
C ASP A 216 -19.72 6.13 -0.30
N LEU A 217 -20.05 6.14 1.00
CA LEU A 217 -20.32 7.37 1.75
C LEU A 217 -19.05 8.13 2.19
N GLY A 218 -17.86 7.62 1.85
CA GLY A 218 -16.57 8.21 2.23
C GLY A 218 -16.28 8.14 3.73
N VAL A 219 -16.85 7.15 4.43
CA VAL A 219 -16.63 6.97 5.86
C VAL A 219 -15.18 6.55 6.12
N GLN A 220 -14.53 7.19 7.10
CA GLN A 220 -13.15 6.87 7.46
C GLN A 220 -13.07 5.86 8.60
N ARG A 221 -11.99 5.07 8.66
CA ARG A 221 -11.71 4.12 9.76
C ARG A 221 -11.78 4.76 11.16
N ARG A 222 -11.32 6.00 11.28
CA ARG A 222 -11.38 6.76 12.54
C ARG A 222 -12.82 7.04 12.94
N GLU A 223 -13.65 7.43 11.99
CA GLU A 223 -15.07 7.70 12.21
C GLU A 223 -15.82 6.44 12.63
N VAL A 224 -15.53 5.29 12.02
CA VAL A 224 -16.04 3.98 12.47
C VAL A 224 -15.71 3.74 13.94
N THR A 225 -14.47 3.98 14.34
CA THR A 225 -14.05 3.79 15.73
C THR A 225 -14.78 4.75 16.68
N GLU A 226 -14.80 6.04 16.33
CA GLU A 226 -15.37 7.11 17.15
C GLU A 226 -16.89 6.96 17.34
N ARG A 227 -17.64 6.61 16.29
CA ARG A 227 -19.08 6.44 16.38
C ARG A 227 -19.47 5.14 17.10
N LEU A 228 -18.73 4.05 16.89
CA LEU A 228 -19.14 2.73 17.38
C LEU A 228 -18.59 2.37 18.77
N GLN A 229 -17.55 3.04 19.26
CA GLN A 229 -16.93 2.70 20.55
C GLN A 229 -17.90 2.76 21.75
N GLY A 230 -18.89 3.66 21.71
CA GLY A 230 -19.88 3.84 22.77
C GLY A 230 -20.90 2.70 22.85
N ASP A 231 -21.05 1.95 21.76
CA ASP A 231 -22.11 0.96 21.58
C ASP A 231 -21.60 -0.48 21.57
N ARG A 232 -20.33 -0.70 21.95
CA ARG A 232 -19.75 -2.04 22.18
C ARG A 232 -20.62 -2.96 23.02
N GLY A 233 -21.38 -2.40 23.96
CA GLY A 233 -22.30 -3.18 24.78
C GLY A 233 -23.40 -3.81 23.94
N LEU A 234 -23.94 -3.11 22.93
CA LEU A 234 -25.11 -3.49 22.14
C LEU A 234 -24.88 -4.74 21.28
N THR A 235 -23.63 -4.99 20.90
CA THR A 235 -23.24 -6.20 20.15
C THR A 235 -23.08 -7.43 21.04
N GLN A 236 -23.08 -7.27 22.36
CA GLN A 236 -22.99 -8.38 23.31
C GLN A 236 -24.39 -8.85 23.71
N GLN A 237 -24.67 -10.14 23.60
CA GLN A 237 -25.91 -10.73 24.07
C GLN A 237 -25.93 -10.81 25.60
N LEU A 238 -26.94 -10.21 26.23
CA LEU A 238 -27.15 -10.26 27.67
C LEU A 238 -28.15 -11.36 28.06
N LEU A 239 -28.07 -11.83 29.30
CA LEU A 239 -28.94 -12.89 29.81
C LEU A 239 -30.41 -12.45 29.82
N GLY A 240 -31.29 -13.24 29.20
CA GLY A 240 -32.72 -12.92 29.04
C GLY A 240 -33.03 -11.92 27.92
N GLU A 241 -32.10 -11.69 27.01
CA GLU A 241 -32.30 -10.95 25.75
C GLU A 241 -32.44 -11.95 24.59
N GLU A 242 -33.45 -11.76 23.73
CA GLU A 242 -33.72 -12.67 22.60
C GLU A 242 -32.64 -12.56 21.52
N GLN A 243 -32.11 -11.37 21.24
CA GLN A 243 -31.05 -11.17 20.25
C GLN A 243 -30.28 -9.85 20.50
N ALA A 244 -28.94 -9.90 20.34
CA ALA A 244 -28.10 -8.71 20.27
C ALA A 244 -28.05 -8.18 18.83
N VAL A 245 -27.74 -6.89 18.67
CA VAL A 245 -27.58 -6.28 17.34
C VAL A 245 -26.21 -6.66 16.78
N THR A 246 -26.15 -7.01 15.50
CA THR A 246 -24.89 -7.29 14.82
C THR A 246 -24.04 -6.03 14.64
N THR A 247 -22.76 -6.20 14.36
CA THR A 247 -21.85 -5.09 14.01
C THR A 247 -22.33 -4.31 12.79
N SER A 248 -22.86 -5.02 11.79
CA SER A 248 -23.42 -4.43 10.57
C SER A 248 -24.70 -3.64 10.83
N GLU A 249 -25.66 -4.20 11.57
CA GLU A 249 -26.90 -3.50 11.93
C GLU A 249 -26.61 -2.27 12.81
N LEU A 250 -25.66 -2.37 13.74
CA LEU A 250 -25.24 -1.24 14.55
C LEU A 250 -24.63 -0.13 13.68
N ALA A 251 -23.77 -0.48 12.73
CA ALA A 251 -23.23 0.49 11.79
C ALA A 251 -24.30 1.08 10.87
N ALA A 252 -25.20 0.26 10.35
CA ALA A 252 -26.32 0.73 9.53
C ALA A 252 -27.20 1.73 10.28
N ALA A 253 -27.40 1.54 11.58
CA ALA A 253 -28.09 2.50 12.43
C ALA A 253 -27.29 3.80 12.65
N GLU A 254 -26.03 3.71 13.07
CA GLU A 254 -25.20 4.87 13.44
C GLU A 254 -24.77 5.74 12.25
N PHE A 255 -24.74 5.15 11.05
CA PHE A 255 -24.44 5.86 9.80
C PHE A 255 -25.68 6.17 8.97
N GLY A 256 -26.89 5.79 9.42
CA GLY A 256 -28.14 6.12 8.76
C GLY A 256 -28.37 5.38 7.43
N LEU A 257 -27.81 4.17 7.30
CA LEU A 257 -27.94 3.34 6.10
C LEU A 257 -29.30 2.64 6.02
N ASP A 258 -29.92 2.34 7.17
CA ASP A 258 -31.14 1.53 7.26
C ASP A 258 -32.05 2.01 8.39
N SER A 259 -33.29 2.39 8.05
CA SER A 259 -34.29 2.85 9.01
C SER A 259 -34.74 1.78 10.00
N ASP A 260 -34.75 0.52 9.60
CA ASP A 260 -35.15 -0.59 10.47
C ASP A 260 -34.06 -0.85 11.50
N ALA A 261 -32.79 -0.85 11.07
CA ALA A 261 -31.65 -0.95 11.97
C ALA A 261 -31.62 0.19 13.01
N ILE A 262 -31.95 1.44 12.60
CA ILE A 262 -32.09 2.57 13.53
C ILE A 262 -33.15 2.27 14.60
N ALA A 263 -34.32 1.78 14.19
CA ALA A 263 -35.42 1.48 15.11
C ALA A 263 -35.08 0.33 16.08
N ASP A 264 -34.35 -0.68 15.60
CA ASP A 264 -33.92 -1.84 16.39
C ASP A 264 -32.86 -1.46 17.43
N VAL A 265 -31.84 -0.72 17.03
CA VAL A 265 -30.82 -0.19 17.95
C VAL A 265 -31.46 0.73 18.99
N ALA A 266 -32.39 1.60 18.59
CA ALA A 266 -33.10 2.47 19.52
C ALA A 266 -33.95 1.68 20.53
N ARG A 267 -34.70 0.67 20.07
CA ARG A 267 -35.46 -0.24 20.95
C ARG A 267 -34.54 -0.94 21.94
N LEU A 268 -33.43 -1.49 21.47
CA LEU A 268 -32.50 -2.21 22.32
C LEU A 268 -31.90 -1.30 23.41
N ARG A 269 -31.44 -0.10 23.03
CA ARG A 269 -30.95 0.92 23.97
C ARG A 269 -32.00 1.23 25.04
N GLN A 270 -33.25 1.44 24.65
CA GLN A 270 -34.34 1.72 25.59
C GLN A 270 -34.61 0.54 26.54
N GLN A 271 -34.65 -0.69 26.03
CA GLN A 271 -34.85 -1.89 26.84
C GLN A 271 -33.74 -2.06 27.89
N ARG A 272 -32.48 -1.85 27.51
CA ARG A 272 -31.33 -1.94 28.43
C ARG A 272 -31.34 -0.85 29.50
N GLN A 273 -31.69 0.38 29.13
CA GLN A 273 -31.85 1.47 30.09
C GLN A 273 -32.95 1.17 31.13
N GLN A 274 -34.09 0.61 30.69
CA GLN A 274 -35.17 0.23 31.60
C GLN A 274 -34.78 -0.92 32.54
N ARG A 275 -34.08 -1.94 32.03
CA ARG A 275 -33.55 -3.04 32.84
C ARG A 275 -32.57 -2.55 33.89
N GLY A 276 -31.62 -1.68 33.52
CA GLY A 276 -30.68 -1.06 34.47
C GLY A 276 -31.39 -0.26 35.56
N ARG A 277 -32.43 0.51 35.22
CA ARG A 277 -33.26 1.24 36.20
C ARG A 277 -34.03 0.31 37.14
N ARG A 278 -34.61 -0.78 36.64
CA ARG A 278 -35.34 -1.77 37.45
C ARG A 278 -34.43 -2.51 38.42
N GLN A 279 -33.23 -2.89 37.99
CA GLN A 279 -32.25 -3.57 38.83
C GLN A 279 -31.73 -2.67 39.95
N MET A 280 -31.52 -1.38 39.67
CA MET A 280 -31.14 -0.38 40.67
C MET A 280 -32.30 -0.03 41.62
N GLY A 281 -33.55 0.01 41.13
CA GLY A 281 -34.74 0.18 41.97
C GLY A 281 -34.99 -1.00 42.91
N SER A 282 -34.72 -2.24 42.46
CA SER A 282 -34.82 -3.45 43.28
C SER A 282 -33.78 -3.50 44.40
N LEU A 283 -32.59 -2.91 44.19
CA LEU A 283 -31.54 -2.78 45.21
C LEU A 283 -31.93 -1.76 46.29
N VAL A 284 -32.61 -0.67 45.92
CA VAL A 284 -33.10 0.34 46.87
C VAL A 284 -34.26 -0.18 47.71
N THR A 285 -35.09 -1.10 47.19
CA THR A 285 -36.17 -1.73 47.96
C THR A 285 -35.74 -2.93 48.80
N GLY A 286 -34.54 -3.50 48.56
CA GLY A 286 -34.00 -4.65 49.29
C GLY A 286 -33.14 -4.31 50.50
N GLY A 287 -32.64 -3.07 50.60
CA GLY A 287 -31.95 -2.55 51.79
C GLY A 287 -32.96 -1.87 52.72
N GLY A 288 -33.37 -2.56 53.78
CA GLY A 288 -34.48 -2.20 54.64
C GLY A 288 -34.53 -0.73 55.10
N ALA A 289 -35.71 -0.13 54.92
CA ALA A 289 -36.20 0.92 55.79
C ALA A 289 -36.38 0.35 57.21
N ALA A 290 -35.37 0.47 58.07
CA ALA A 290 -35.50 0.20 59.49
C ALA A 290 -34.79 1.31 60.27
N GLY A 291 -35.58 2.24 60.83
CA GLY A 291 -35.02 3.28 61.69
C GLY A 291 -35.86 4.51 61.94
N LEU A 292 -37.16 4.39 62.19
CA LEU A 292 -37.94 5.45 62.86
C LEU A 292 -38.86 4.83 63.91
N GLY A 293 -38.28 4.52 65.07
CA GLY A 293 -39.00 4.25 66.30
C GLY A 293 -38.94 5.48 67.20
N ARG A 294 -40.10 6.11 67.43
CA ARG A 294 -40.34 7.15 68.44
C ARG A 294 -39.91 6.65 69.83
N ALA A 295 -39.26 7.51 70.60
CA ALA A 295 -39.38 7.51 72.05
C ALA A 295 -39.74 8.94 72.50
N THR A 296 -40.78 8.99 73.32
CA THR A 296 -41.29 10.13 74.09
C THR A 296 -40.28 10.63 75.10
#